data_AF-A0A957P6G7-F1
#
_entry.id   AF-A0A957P6G7-F1
#
_cell.length_a   1.000
_cell.length_b   1.000
_cell.length_c   1.000
_cell.angle_alpha   90.00
_cell.angle_beta   90.00
_cell.angle_gamma   90.00
#
_symmetry.space_group_name_H-M   'P 1'
#
loop_
_entity.id
_entity.type
_entity.pdbx_description
1 polymer ?
#
loop_
_entity_poly.entity_id
_entity_poly.type
_entity_poly.pdbx_seq_one_letter_code
_entity_poly.pdbx_strand_id
1 'polypeptide(L)'
;MNLLDRLLGHDTWTTRQLLLACQSLSDELLDREFEIDSRSLRNTFVHMIDNMEVWTDLMWARPVARQSGDSIPALLQRLSRISRDFAHIAREIARTGRYDDCFMDVLDDPPTPKSFGGAIGH
;
A
#
# COMPACT_ATOMS: atom_id res chain seq x y z
N MET A 1 -1.53 13.50 -17.04
CA MET A 1 -1.68 12.05 -16.81
C MET A 1 -0.61 11.31 -17.60
N ASN A 2 0.48 10.91 -16.92
CA ASN A 2 1.59 10.15 -17.50
C ASN A 2 1.44 8.63 -17.23
N LEU A 3 2.50 7.83 -17.41
CA LEU A 3 2.47 6.39 -17.08
C LEU A 3 2.36 6.15 -15.58
N LEU A 4 3.14 6.86 -14.77
CA LEU A 4 3.07 6.77 -13.30
C LEU A 4 1.65 7.03 -12.79
N ASP A 5 0.98 8.09 -13.26
CA ASP A 5 -0.41 8.38 -12.89
C ASP A 5 -1.37 7.23 -13.21
N ARG A 6 -1.16 6.54 -14.35
CA ARG A 6 -1.98 5.39 -14.75
C ARG A 6 -1.75 4.20 -13.85
N LEU A 7 -0.49 3.90 -13.49
CA LEU A 7 -0.15 2.78 -12.62
C LEU A 7 -0.70 3.00 -11.20
N LEU A 8 -0.44 4.18 -10.61
CA LEU A 8 -0.96 4.55 -9.29
C LEU A 8 -2.50 4.51 -9.26
N GLY A 9 -3.13 5.07 -10.30
CA GLY A 9 -4.59 5.09 -10.43
C GLY A 9 -5.17 3.68 -10.60
N HIS A 10 -4.54 2.85 -11.43
CA HIS A 10 -4.95 1.46 -11.64
C HIS A 10 -4.87 0.65 -10.37
N ASP A 11 -3.73 0.68 -9.67
CA ASP A 11 -3.54 -0.08 -8.42
C ASP A 11 -4.63 0.25 -7.38
N THR A 12 -4.82 1.56 -7.14
CA THR A 12 -5.86 2.04 -6.22
C THR A 12 -7.26 1.62 -6.66
N TRP A 13 -7.58 1.77 -7.95
CA TRP A 13 -8.90 1.44 -8.47
C TRP A 13 -9.19 -0.05 -8.39
N THR A 14 -8.25 -0.90 -8.80
CA THR A 14 -8.40 -2.36 -8.82
C THR A 14 -8.53 -2.92 -7.41
N THR A 15 -7.68 -2.49 -6.47
CA THR A 15 -7.79 -2.89 -5.06
C THR A 15 -9.13 -2.47 -4.46
N ARG A 16 -9.62 -1.28 -4.80
CA ARG A 16 -10.97 -0.82 -4.42
C ARG A 16 -12.06 -1.72 -4.99
N GLN A 17 -11.97 -2.13 -6.26
CA GLN A 17 -12.98 -3.02 -6.87
C GLN A 17 -13.04 -4.38 -6.15
N LEU A 18 -11.88 -4.94 -5.79
CA LEU A 18 -11.81 -6.21 -5.06
C LEU A 18 -12.46 -6.10 -3.67
N LEU A 19 -12.17 -5.01 -2.93
CA LEU A 19 -12.81 -4.74 -1.63
C LEU A 19 -14.34 -4.59 -1.78
N LEU A 20 -14.81 -3.87 -2.80
CA LEU A 20 -16.25 -3.69 -3.05
C LEU A 20 -16.92 -5.01 -3.40
N ALA A 21 -16.28 -5.88 -4.20
CA ALA A 21 -16.80 -7.20 -4.51
C ALA A 21 -16.92 -8.10 -3.27
N CYS A 22 -16.06 -7.88 -2.26
CA CYS A 22 -16.09 -8.63 -1.00
C CYS A 22 -17.05 -8.05 0.05
N GLN A 23 -17.70 -6.91 -0.21
CA GLN A 23 -18.49 -6.18 0.79
C GLN A 23 -19.68 -6.97 1.34
N SER A 24 -20.25 -7.89 0.56
CA SER A 24 -21.38 -8.73 0.98
C SER A 24 -20.97 -10.06 1.61
N LEU A 25 -19.67 -10.36 1.70
CA LEU A 25 -19.19 -11.59 2.32
C LEU A 25 -19.31 -11.51 3.85
N SER A 26 -19.58 -12.63 4.49
CA SER A 26 -19.51 -12.74 5.95
C SER A 26 -18.05 -12.83 6.41
N ASP A 27 -17.81 -12.60 7.70
CA ASP A 27 -16.47 -12.71 8.27
C ASP A 27 -15.90 -14.12 8.07
N GLU A 28 -16.71 -15.18 8.19
CA GLU A 28 -16.26 -16.56 7.96
C GLU A 28 -15.76 -16.79 6.53
N LEU A 29 -16.35 -16.12 5.54
CA LEU A 29 -15.91 -16.22 4.15
C LEU A 29 -14.67 -15.36 3.87
N LEU A 30 -14.55 -14.20 4.53
CA LEU A 30 -13.38 -13.33 4.44
C LEU A 30 -12.14 -13.99 5.08
N ASP A 31 -12.37 -14.74 6.16
CA ASP A 31 -11.34 -15.37 6.99
C ASP A 31 -11.11 -16.84 6.66
N ARG A 32 -11.86 -17.39 5.68
CA ARG A 32 -11.63 -18.74 5.17
C ARG A 32 -10.19 -18.89 4.69
N GLU A 33 -9.50 -19.91 5.20
CA GLU A 33 -8.14 -20.22 4.77
C GLU A 33 -8.11 -20.93 3.41
N PHE A 34 -7.12 -20.55 2.60
CA PHE A 34 -6.75 -21.11 1.31
C PHE A 34 -5.26 -21.50 1.37
N GLU A 35 -4.86 -22.52 0.63
CA GLU A 35 -3.45 -22.94 0.51
C GLU A 35 -2.67 -22.04 -0.45
N ILE A 36 -2.71 -20.73 -0.19
CA ILE A 36 -2.00 -19.70 -0.96
C ILE A 36 -1.60 -18.57 -0.03
N ASP A 37 -0.33 -18.16 -0.13
CA ASP A 37 0.26 -16.95 0.46
C ASP A 37 -0.38 -16.47 1.79
N SER A 38 -1.05 -15.31 1.79
CA SER A 38 -1.65 -14.64 2.96
C SER A 38 -2.82 -15.39 3.58
N ARG A 39 -3.15 -16.59 3.08
CA ARG A 39 -4.12 -17.57 3.56
C ARG A 39 -5.57 -17.15 3.49
N SER A 40 -5.94 -15.88 3.61
CA SER A 40 -7.35 -15.44 3.53
C SER A 40 -7.49 -14.14 2.73
N LEU A 41 -8.72 -13.82 2.32
CA LEU A 41 -9.02 -12.57 1.63
C LEU A 41 -8.72 -11.38 2.54
N ARG A 42 -9.16 -11.43 3.80
CA ARG A 42 -8.94 -10.34 4.77
C ARG A 42 -7.45 -10.09 4.96
N ASN A 43 -6.68 -11.15 5.22
CA ASN A 43 -5.24 -11.03 5.43
C ASN A 43 -4.52 -10.50 4.18
N THR A 44 -4.95 -10.91 2.98
CA THR A 44 -4.40 -10.38 1.72
C THR A 44 -4.62 -8.87 1.61
N PHE A 45 -5.85 -8.39 1.85
CA PHE A 45 -6.13 -6.95 1.77
C PHE A 45 -5.45 -6.15 2.86
N VAL A 46 -5.39 -6.68 4.09
CA VAL A 46 -4.66 -6.07 5.20
C VAL A 46 -3.18 -5.94 4.81
N HIS A 47 -2.57 -7.01 4.33
CA HIS A 47 -1.16 -7.01 3.91
C HIS A 47 -0.89 -5.99 2.80
N MET A 48 -1.69 -5.97 1.73
CA MET A 48 -1.51 -5.01 0.63
C MET A 48 -1.58 -3.56 1.11
N ILE A 49 -2.55 -3.23 1.96
CA ILE A 49 -2.76 -1.86 2.46
C ILE A 49 -1.70 -1.50 3.51
N ASP A 50 -1.38 -2.40 4.43
CA ASP A 50 -0.30 -2.23 5.41
C ASP A 50 1.02 -1.96 4.68
N ASN A 51 1.33 -2.72 3.63
CA ASN A 51 2.57 -2.56 2.87
C ASN A 51 2.65 -1.15 2.26
N MET A 52 1.57 -0.67 1.62
CA MET A 52 1.54 0.69 1.06
C MET A 52 1.65 1.76 2.17
N GLU A 53 1.05 1.55 3.33
CA GLU A 53 1.15 2.44 4.50
C GLU A 53 2.59 2.52 5.02
N VAL A 54 3.23 1.38 5.24
CA VAL A 54 4.61 1.27 5.74
C VAL A 54 5.59 1.92 4.77
N TRP A 55 5.56 1.56 3.49
CA TRP A 55 6.49 2.13 2.51
C TRP A 55 6.31 3.62 2.32
N THR A 56 5.07 4.12 2.37
CA THR A 56 4.81 5.56 2.31
C THR A 56 5.36 6.29 3.54
N ASP A 57 5.21 5.72 4.74
CA ASP A 57 5.79 6.26 5.96
C ASP A 57 7.33 6.33 5.87
N LEU A 58 7.96 5.25 5.40
CA LEU A 58 9.41 5.17 5.21
C LEU A 58 9.92 6.18 4.18
N MET A 59 9.25 6.31 3.03
CA MET A 59 9.63 7.28 2.00
C MET A 59 9.48 8.73 2.48
N TRP A 60 8.49 9.01 3.33
CA TRP A 60 8.35 10.30 4.00
C TRP A 60 9.34 10.51 5.15
N ALA A 61 10.14 9.49 5.50
CA ALA A 61 10.99 9.46 6.69
C ALA A 61 10.23 9.80 7.98
N ARG A 62 8.97 9.35 8.08
CA ARG A 62 8.14 9.51 9.29
C ARG A 62 8.05 8.19 10.06
N PRO A 63 7.71 8.22 11.37
CA PRO A 63 7.52 7.00 12.13
C PRO A 63 6.45 6.11 11.49
N VAL A 64 6.78 4.83 11.29
CA VAL A 64 5.84 3.84 10.76
C VAL A 64 4.73 3.59 11.78
N ALA A 65 3.49 3.88 11.41
CA ALA A 65 2.34 3.78 12.30
C ALA A 65 1.41 2.64 11.89
N ARG A 66 1.24 1.65 12.77
CA ARG A 66 0.27 0.57 12.54
C ARG A 66 -1.15 1.14 12.54
N GLN A 67 -1.86 0.95 11.44
CA GLN A 67 -3.26 1.32 11.34
C GLN A 67 -4.15 0.19 11.88
N SER A 68 -5.27 0.57 12.48
CA SER A 68 -6.28 -0.38 12.98
C SER A 68 -7.43 -0.51 11.98
N GLY A 69 -8.18 -1.62 12.11
CA GLY A 69 -9.36 -1.89 11.30
C GLY A 69 -9.06 -2.72 10.06
N ASP A 70 -9.72 -3.88 9.99
CA ASP A 70 -9.58 -4.92 8.98
C ASP A 70 -10.95 -5.36 8.39
N SER A 71 -12.03 -4.67 8.77
CA SER A 71 -13.32 -4.80 8.09
C SER A 71 -13.24 -4.16 6.71
N ILE A 72 -14.03 -4.65 5.75
CA ILE A 72 -14.06 -4.09 4.39
C ILE A 72 -14.29 -2.55 4.38
N PRO A 73 -15.24 -1.99 5.17
CA PRO A 73 -15.38 -0.54 5.24
C PRO A 73 -14.14 0.18 5.80
N ALA A 74 -13.46 -0.39 6.78
CA ALA A 74 -12.24 0.18 7.33
C ALA A 74 -11.09 0.15 6.30
N LEU A 75 -10.91 -0.97 5.61
CA LEU A 75 -9.91 -1.13 4.55
C LEU A 75 -10.16 -0.17 3.37
N LEU A 76 -11.42 0.07 2.98
CA LEU A 76 -11.77 1.07 1.97
C LEU A 76 -11.37 2.50 2.40
N GLN A 77 -11.56 2.85 3.68
CA GLN A 77 -11.14 4.15 4.21
C GLN A 77 -9.62 4.28 4.25
N ARG A 78 -8.93 3.24 4.72
CA ARG A 78 -7.47 3.17 4.74
C ARG A 78 -6.90 3.32 3.34
N LEU A 79 -7.34 2.51 2.38
CA LEU A 79 -6.94 2.59 0.97
C LEU A 79 -7.13 4.01 0.41
N SER A 80 -8.30 4.62 0.61
CA SER A 80 -8.59 5.99 0.13
C SER A 80 -7.62 7.04 0.68
N ARG A 81 -7.21 6.89 1.94
CA ARG A 81 -6.22 7.79 2.56
C ARG A 81 -4.83 7.50 2.03
N ILE A 82 -4.38 6.25 2.10
CA ILE A 82 -3.00 5.91 1.79
C ILE A 82 -2.69 6.05 0.30
N SER A 83 -3.60 5.68 -0.61
CA SER A 83 -3.40 5.88 -2.05
C SER A 83 -3.18 7.34 -2.44
N ARG A 84 -3.82 8.29 -1.73
CA ARG A 84 -3.61 9.72 -1.98
C ARG A 84 -2.23 10.20 -1.52
N ASP A 85 -1.79 9.72 -0.37
CA ASP A 85 -0.49 10.08 0.22
C ASP A 85 0.67 9.45 -0.58
N PHE A 86 0.56 8.17 -0.91
CA PHE A 86 1.50 7.47 -1.78
C PHE A 86 1.61 8.14 -3.16
N ALA A 87 0.47 8.47 -3.77
CA ALA A 87 0.48 9.18 -5.05
C ALA A 87 1.03 10.61 -4.94
N HIS A 88 0.94 11.25 -3.76
CA HIS A 88 1.53 12.56 -3.54
C HIS A 88 3.07 12.48 -3.54
N ILE A 89 3.66 11.60 -2.74
CA ILE A 89 5.11 11.43 -2.71
C ILE A 89 5.66 10.92 -4.04
N ALA A 90 5.01 9.94 -4.68
CA ALA A 90 5.46 9.42 -5.97
C ALA A 90 5.50 10.50 -7.06
N ARG A 91 4.50 11.39 -7.08
CA ARG A 91 4.50 12.54 -8.00
C ARG A 91 5.56 13.58 -7.66
N GLU A 92 5.80 13.85 -6.39
CA GLU A 92 6.87 14.76 -5.97
C GLU A 92 8.25 14.24 -6.37
N ILE A 93 8.53 12.95 -6.15
CA ILE A 93 9.75 12.28 -6.61
C ILE A 93 9.88 12.35 -8.13
N ALA A 94 8.81 12.05 -8.86
CA ALA A 94 8.78 12.14 -10.32
C ALA A 94 9.06 13.56 -10.83
N ARG A 95 8.41 14.55 -10.24
CA ARG A 95 8.54 15.97 -10.60
C ARG A 95 9.94 16.51 -10.34
N THR A 96 10.60 16.00 -9.31
CA THR A 96 11.95 16.42 -8.91
C THR A 96 13.06 15.56 -9.50
N GLY A 97 12.73 14.49 -10.23
CA GLY A 97 13.71 13.62 -10.89
C GLY A 97 14.53 12.76 -9.93
N ARG A 98 13.97 12.43 -8.76
CA ARG A 98 14.69 11.81 -7.62
C ARG A 98 14.50 10.30 -7.50
N TYR A 99 14.23 9.59 -8.60
CA TYR A 99 13.97 8.15 -8.54
C TYR A 99 15.16 7.35 -8.03
N ASP A 100 16.39 7.79 -8.35
CA ASP A 100 17.63 7.12 -7.94
C ASP A 100 18.12 7.57 -6.55
N ASP A 101 17.49 8.59 -5.95
CA ASP A 101 17.76 8.96 -4.56
C ASP A 101 17.25 7.86 -3.63
N CYS A 102 17.87 7.76 -2.45
CA CYS A 102 17.49 6.79 -1.43
C CYS A 102 16.79 7.43 -0.23
N PHE A 103 15.90 6.65 0.38
CA PHE A 103 15.45 6.81 1.76
C PHE A 103 15.98 5.64 2.59
N MET A 104 15.96 5.79 3.92
CA MET A 104 16.39 4.71 4.83
C MET A 104 15.18 3.86 5.22
N ASP A 105 15.26 2.58 4.93
CA ASP A 105 14.38 1.58 5.54
C ASP A 105 14.89 1.32 6.96
N VAL A 106 14.24 1.94 7.93
CA VAL A 106 14.57 1.82 9.35
C VAL A 106 13.99 0.56 10.00
N LEU A 107 13.23 -0.25 9.26
CA LEU A 107 12.69 -1.52 9.74
C LEU A 107 13.65 -2.69 9.47
N ASP A 108 14.57 -2.55 8.52
CA ASP A 108 15.70 -3.48 8.34
C ASP A 108 16.68 -3.39 9.53
N ASP A 109 17.34 -4.50 9.84
CA ASP A 109 18.40 -4.59 10.85
C ASP A 109 19.71 -5.14 10.24
N PRO A 110 20.73 -4.30 9.97
CA PRO A 110 20.76 -2.85 10.20
C PRO A 110 19.92 -2.07 9.15
N PRO A 111 19.52 -0.82 9.43
CA PRO A 111 18.79 0.01 8.47
C PRO A 111 19.50 0.10 7.11
N THR A 112 18.76 -0.11 6.03
CA THR A 112 19.33 -0.13 4.67
C THR A 112 18.78 0.98 3.77
N PRO A 113 19.59 1.56 2.87
CA PRO A 113 19.08 2.50 1.88
C PRO A 113 18.29 1.77 0.80
N LYS A 114 17.12 2.31 0.42
CA LYS A 114 16.30 1.86 -0.71
C LYS A 114 16.05 3.03 -1.64
N SER A 115 16.05 2.81 -2.97
CA SER A 115 15.76 3.88 -3.93
C SER A 115 14.26 4.19 -3.98
N PHE A 116 13.89 5.45 -4.19
CA PHE A 116 12.47 5.82 -4.35
C PHE A 116 11.84 5.15 -5.57
N GLY A 117 12.55 5.08 -6.70
CA GLY A 117 12.06 4.42 -7.91
C GLY A 117 11.84 2.92 -7.71
N GLY A 118 12.72 2.26 -6.96
CA GLY A 118 12.55 0.87 -6.58
C GLY A 118 11.32 0.65 -5.71
N ALA A 119 11.14 1.48 -4.67
CA ALA A 119 10.00 1.37 -3.77
C ALA A 119 8.66 1.74 -4.41
N ILE A 120 8.63 2.71 -5.33
CA ILE A 120 7.42 3.10 -6.07
C ILE A 120 7.03 2.02 -7.10
N GLY A 121 8.02 1.33 -7.66
CA GLY A 121 7.79 0.27 -8.66
C GLY A 121 7.52 -1.12 -8.07
N HIS A 122 7.84 -1.33 -6.79
CA HIS A 122 7.57 -2.55 -6.03
C HIS A 122 6.09 -2.65 -5.66
#